data_AF-A0A090QL25-F1
#
_entry.id   AF-A0A090QL25-F1
#
_cell.length_a   1.000
_cell.length_b   1.000
_cell.length_c   1.000
_cell.angle_alpha   90.00
_cell.angle_beta   90.00
_cell.angle_gamma   90.00
#
_symmetry.space_group_name_H-M   'P 1'
#
loop_
_entity.id
_entity.type
_entity.pdbx_description
1 polymer ?
#
loop_
_entity_poly.entity_id
_entity_poly.type
_entity_poly.pdbx_seq_one_letter_code
_entity_poly.pdbx_strand_id
1 'polypeptide(L)'
;MSIEEQDKPADVEDASLRCNPMMTDADMALKMDPDYRVISERFYNDPEHFSDVFARAWFKLTHRDMGPKARYLGPDVPAEELIWQDPVTAGRTDYDVAAVKAKIASTDLSISDLVSTAWDSARTYRGSDKRGGANGARICLAPQNEWLVTNQKN
;
A
#
# COMPACT_ATOMS: atom_id res chain seq x y z
N MET A 1 30.60 -19.93 -16.47
CA MET A 1 30.92 -18.75 -15.65
C MET A 1 32.06 -19.17 -14.74
N SER A 2 33.30 -18.75 -15.04
CA SER A 2 34.44 -18.92 -14.14
C SER A 2 34.66 -17.59 -13.44
N ILE A 3 34.47 -17.57 -12.13
CA ILE A 3 34.89 -16.46 -11.27
C ILE A 3 36.33 -16.76 -10.83
N GLU A 4 37.21 -15.77 -10.90
CA GLU A 4 38.59 -15.92 -10.44
C GLU A 4 38.63 -16.15 -8.93
N GLU A 5 39.62 -16.89 -8.43
CA GLU A 5 39.67 -17.30 -7.02
C GLU A 5 39.72 -16.09 -6.06
N GLN A 6 40.36 -14.99 -6.47
CA GLN A 6 40.40 -13.76 -5.66
C GLN A 6 39.06 -13.01 -5.55
N ASP A 7 38.16 -13.23 -6.51
CA ASP A 7 36.86 -12.54 -6.57
C ASP A 7 35.74 -13.36 -5.88
N LYS A 8 36.05 -14.59 -5.47
CA LYS A 8 35.13 -15.43 -4.70
C LYS A 8 34.94 -14.86 -3.29
N PRO A 9 33.72 -14.94 -2.72
CA PRO A 9 33.50 -14.57 -1.33
C PRO A 9 34.38 -15.40 -0.38
N ALA A 10 34.81 -14.78 0.70
CA ALA A 10 35.41 -15.48 1.83
C ALA A 10 34.40 -16.39 2.51
N ASP A 11 34.88 -17.47 3.12
CA ASP A 11 34.09 -18.23 4.08
C ASP A 11 33.74 -17.35 5.30
N VAL A 12 32.58 -17.61 5.90
CA VAL A 12 32.03 -16.78 6.98
C VAL A 12 32.75 -16.98 8.30
N GLU A 13 33.39 -18.13 8.51
CA GLU A 13 34.16 -18.47 9.72
C GLU A 13 35.67 -18.34 9.49
N ASP A 14 36.16 -18.55 8.27
CA ASP A 14 37.59 -18.44 7.91
C ASP A 14 37.84 -17.63 6.62
N ALA A 15 38.32 -16.39 6.78
CA ALA A 15 38.57 -15.49 5.66
C ALA A 15 39.71 -15.93 4.70
N SER A 16 40.49 -16.95 5.06
CA SER A 16 41.52 -17.54 4.18
C SER A 16 40.92 -18.52 3.15
N LEU A 17 39.72 -19.03 3.40
CA LEU A 17 38.99 -19.93 2.52
C LEU A 17 38.07 -19.14 1.58
N ARG A 18 37.85 -19.66 0.36
CA ARG A 18 37.01 -19.05 -0.67
C ARG A 18 35.86 -19.99 -1.03
N CYS A 19 34.68 -19.42 -1.20
CA CYS A 19 33.45 -20.16 -1.49
C CYS A 19 32.92 -19.84 -2.89
N ASN A 20 32.30 -20.83 -3.54
CA ASN A 20 31.60 -20.56 -4.80
C ASN A 20 30.25 -19.88 -4.49
N PRO A 21 29.92 -18.76 -5.17
CA PRO A 21 28.59 -18.17 -5.07
C PRO A 21 27.51 -19.18 -5.48
N MET A 22 26.42 -19.21 -4.73
CA MET A 22 25.24 -20.00 -5.03
C MET A 22 24.05 -19.08 -5.28
N MET A 23 23.09 -19.57 -6.06
CA MET A 23 21.84 -18.88 -6.34
C MET A 23 20.69 -19.84 -6.06
N THR A 24 19.62 -19.35 -5.45
CA THR A 24 18.39 -20.13 -5.28
C THR A 24 17.58 -20.14 -6.57
N ASP A 25 16.56 -21.00 -6.63
CA ASP A 25 15.61 -21.00 -7.74
C ASP A 25 14.88 -19.65 -7.87
N ALA A 26 14.62 -18.95 -6.74
CA ALA A 26 14.00 -17.64 -6.75
C ALA A 26 14.94 -16.56 -7.36
N ASP A 27 16.22 -16.60 -7.03
CA ASP A 27 17.23 -15.71 -7.64
C ASP A 27 17.35 -15.97 -9.15
N MET A 28 17.32 -17.26 -9.52
CA MET A 28 17.34 -17.65 -10.93
C MET A 28 16.07 -17.26 -11.66
N ALA A 29 14.90 -17.26 -11.02
CA ALA A 29 13.65 -16.80 -11.62
C ALA A 29 13.73 -15.33 -12.05
N LEU A 30 14.37 -14.46 -11.26
CA LEU A 30 14.60 -13.05 -11.62
C LEU A 30 15.46 -12.88 -12.88
N LYS A 31 16.32 -13.86 -13.15
CA LYS A 31 17.21 -13.89 -14.30
C LYS A 31 16.58 -14.55 -15.54
N MET A 32 15.72 -15.55 -15.35
CA MET A 32 15.24 -16.44 -16.42
C MET A 32 13.85 -16.06 -16.94
N ASP A 33 12.99 -15.52 -16.09
CA ASP A 33 11.68 -15.01 -16.50
C ASP A 33 11.84 -13.75 -17.37
N PRO A 34 11.19 -13.65 -18.55
CA PRO A 34 11.38 -12.51 -19.45
C PRO A 34 11.00 -11.15 -18.83
N ASP A 35 9.95 -11.09 -18.01
CA ASP A 35 9.47 -9.84 -17.43
C ASP A 35 10.40 -9.40 -16.28
N TYR A 36 10.77 -10.33 -15.39
CA TYR A 36 11.75 -10.01 -14.33
C TYR A 36 13.15 -9.74 -14.86
N ARG A 37 13.55 -10.36 -15.98
CA ARG A 37 14.83 -10.12 -16.65
C ARG A 37 14.99 -8.65 -17.00
N VAL A 38 13.96 -8.04 -17.61
CA VAL A 38 13.99 -6.62 -18.02
C VAL A 38 14.21 -5.70 -16.81
N ILE A 39 13.55 -5.99 -15.69
CA ILE A 39 13.68 -5.22 -14.44
C ILE A 39 15.08 -5.43 -13.83
N SER A 40 15.55 -6.68 -13.77
CA SER A 40 16.85 -7.04 -13.18
C SER A 40 18.01 -6.45 -13.98
N GLU A 41 17.94 -6.46 -15.31
CA GLU A 41 18.93 -5.83 -16.18
C GLU A 41 18.92 -4.30 -16.02
N ARG A 42 17.74 -3.68 -15.81
CA ARG A 42 17.67 -2.26 -15.50
C ARG A 42 18.37 -1.94 -14.17
N PHE A 43 18.12 -2.72 -13.12
CA PHE A 43 18.79 -2.54 -11.83
C PHE A 43 20.30 -2.77 -11.89
N TYR A 44 20.74 -3.73 -12.71
CA TYR A 44 22.17 -3.96 -12.95
C TYR A 44 22.85 -2.77 -13.65
N ASN A 45 22.17 -2.17 -14.64
CA ASN A 45 22.70 -1.04 -15.40
C ASN A 45 22.53 0.33 -14.71
N ASP A 46 21.61 0.44 -13.75
CA ASP A 46 21.30 1.66 -12.99
C ASP A 46 21.14 1.37 -11.48
N PRO A 47 22.27 1.34 -10.74
CA PRO A 47 22.26 1.04 -9.31
C PRO A 47 21.56 2.11 -8.46
N GLU A 48 21.52 3.36 -8.90
CA GLU A 48 20.82 4.44 -8.18
C GLU A 48 19.31 4.22 -8.25
N HIS A 49 18.78 3.87 -9.42
CA HIS A 49 17.38 3.49 -9.58
C HIS A 49 17.02 2.25 -8.75
N PHE A 50 17.90 1.24 -8.70
CA PHE A 50 17.69 0.09 -7.82
C PHE A 50 17.58 0.51 -6.35
N SER A 51 18.47 1.37 -5.88
CA SER A 51 18.49 1.88 -4.50
C SER A 51 17.18 2.60 -4.15
N ASP A 52 16.70 3.52 -4.99
CA ASP A 52 15.44 4.25 -4.75
C ASP A 52 14.23 3.30 -4.75
N VAL A 53 14.13 2.41 -5.74
CA VAL A 53 12.99 1.48 -5.85
C VAL A 53 12.98 0.49 -4.68
N PHE A 54 14.14 -0.04 -4.30
CA PHE A 54 14.26 -0.95 -3.17
C PHE A 54 13.90 -0.25 -1.85
N ALA A 55 14.39 0.98 -1.62
CA ALA A 55 14.05 1.75 -0.43
C ALA A 55 12.53 2.00 -0.32
N ARG A 56 11.88 2.39 -1.41
CA ARG A 56 10.41 2.57 -1.47
C ARG A 56 9.65 1.27 -1.25
N ALA A 57 10.12 0.16 -1.83
CA ALA A 57 9.51 -1.16 -1.66
C ALA A 57 9.65 -1.68 -0.23
N TRP A 58 10.82 -1.50 0.38
CA TRP A 58 11.11 -1.87 1.76
C TRP A 58 10.25 -1.06 2.75
N PHE A 59 10.14 0.26 2.54
CA PHE A 59 9.27 1.11 3.34
C PHE A 59 7.81 0.63 3.26
N LYS A 60 7.31 0.37 2.04
CA LYS A 60 5.96 -0.20 1.86
C LYS A 60 5.81 -1.55 2.57
N LEU A 61 6.75 -2.47 2.41
CA LEU A 61 6.71 -3.80 3.03
C LEU A 61 6.51 -3.72 4.55
N THR A 62 7.22 -2.81 5.19
CA THR A 62 7.28 -2.65 6.65
C THR A 62 6.17 -1.78 7.24
N HIS A 63 5.36 -1.11 6.39
CA HIS A 63 4.34 -0.16 6.84
C HIS A 63 2.95 -0.37 6.21
N ARG A 64 2.80 -1.30 5.25
CA ARG A 64 1.55 -1.51 4.49
C ARG A 64 0.34 -1.90 5.34
N ASP A 65 0.54 -2.41 6.54
CA ASP A 65 -0.48 -2.81 7.51
C ASP A 65 -0.69 -1.79 8.63
N MET A 66 -0.01 -0.64 8.57
CA MET A 66 -0.21 0.46 9.51
C MET A 66 -1.41 1.37 9.13
N GLY A 67 -2.03 1.18 7.97
CA GLY A 67 -3.16 2.00 7.52
C GLY A 67 -2.79 3.48 7.27
N PRO A 68 -3.71 4.43 7.51
CA PRO A 68 -3.50 5.84 7.18
C PRO A 68 -2.29 6.46 7.88
N LYS A 69 -1.61 7.38 7.18
CA LYS A 69 -0.42 8.09 7.66
C LYS A 69 -0.60 8.80 9.01
N ALA A 70 -1.83 9.21 9.35
CA ALA A 70 -2.17 9.79 10.65
C ALA A 70 -1.82 8.89 11.86
N ARG A 71 -1.57 7.59 11.64
CA ARG A 71 -1.14 6.65 12.68
C ARG A 71 0.38 6.57 12.88
N TYR A 72 1.16 7.20 12.02
CA TYR A 72 2.62 7.11 12.03
C TYR A 72 3.16 8.08 13.07
N LEU A 73 4.21 7.67 13.79
CA LEU A 73 4.78 8.42 14.90
C LEU A 73 6.30 8.50 14.74
N GLY A 74 6.88 9.59 15.24
CA GLY A 74 8.33 9.80 15.26
C GLY A 74 8.82 10.84 14.25
N PRO A 75 10.08 11.25 14.36
CA PRO A 75 10.66 12.32 13.55
C PRO A 75 10.94 11.92 12.10
N ASP A 76 11.11 10.61 11.83
CA ASP A 76 11.53 10.11 10.52
C ASP A 76 10.35 9.74 9.59
N VAL A 77 9.12 10.10 9.97
CA VAL A 77 7.95 9.87 9.12
C VAL A 77 8.11 10.71 7.84
N PRO A 78 8.16 10.08 6.65
CA PRO A 78 8.37 10.82 5.41
C PRO A 78 7.28 11.87 5.18
N ALA A 79 7.64 13.03 4.60
CA ALA A 79 6.68 14.06 4.24
C ALA A 79 5.76 13.62 3.08
N GLU A 80 6.27 12.80 2.16
CA GLU A 80 5.51 12.23 1.04
C GLU A 80 4.33 11.38 1.54
N GLU A 81 3.18 11.49 0.87
CA GLU A 81 2.06 10.57 1.06
C GLU A 81 2.03 9.58 -0.11
N LEU A 82 1.93 8.30 0.20
CA LEU A 82 2.00 7.24 -0.79
C LEU A 82 0.61 6.65 -1.03
N ILE A 83 0.29 6.34 -2.29
CA ILE A 83 -1.06 5.88 -2.68
C ILE A 83 -1.54 4.64 -1.90
N TRP A 84 -0.64 3.73 -1.53
CA TRP A 84 -0.98 2.52 -0.77
C TRP A 84 -1.34 2.78 0.70
N GLN A 85 -1.12 4.00 1.20
CA GLN A 85 -1.56 4.47 2.52
C GLN A 85 -3.02 4.95 2.51
N ASP A 86 -3.69 4.92 1.35
CA ASP A 86 -5.06 5.39 1.15
C ASP A 86 -5.27 6.85 1.64
N PRO A 87 -4.47 7.83 1.18
CA PRO A 87 -4.54 9.19 1.67
C PRO A 87 -5.93 9.80 1.47
N VAL A 88 -6.31 10.68 2.40
CA VAL A 88 -7.58 11.41 2.38
C VAL A 88 -7.28 12.88 2.57
N THR A 89 -7.73 13.71 1.64
CA THR A 89 -7.58 15.16 1.73
C THR A 89 -8.26 15.69 2.98
N ALA A 90 -7.61 16.63 3.67
CA ALA A 90 -8.22 17.32 4.81
C ALA A 90 -9.52 18.01 4.39
N GLY A 91 -10.61 17.68 5.08
CA GLY A 91 -11.91 18.30 4.88
C GLY A 91 -12.04 19.68 5.54
N ARG A 92 -13.13 20.39 5.22
CA ARG A 92 -13.53 21.60 5.93
C ARG A 92 -13.86 21.29 7.40
N THR A 93 -13.48 22.19 8.30
CA THR A 93 -13.76 22.07 9.74
C THR A 93 -14.91 22.96 10.21
N ASP A 94 -15.39 23.87 9.35
CA ASP A 94 -16.37 24.91 9.66
C ASP A 94 -17.81 24.52 9.29
N TYR A 95 -18.19 23.26 9.50
CA TYR A 95 -19.53 22.77 9.18
C TYR A 95 -20.50 22.87 10.37
N ASP A 96 -21.75 23.18 10.06
CA ASP A 96 -22.86 23.14 11.03
C ASP A 96 -23.56 21.78 10.97
N VAL A 97 -23.31 20.96 12.00
CA VAL A 97 -23.92 19.63 12.14
C VAL A 97 -25.45 19.69 12.21
N ALA A 98 -26.01 20.69 12.89
CA ALA A 98 -27.46 20.82 13.04
C ALA A 98 -28.11 21.17 11.69
N ALA A 99 -27.52 22.11 10.95
CA ALA A 99 -27.98 22.47 9.62
C ALA A 99 -27.92 21.30 8.63
N VAL A 100 -26.85 20.48 8.67
CA VAL A 100 -26.72 19.30 7.81
C VAL A 100 -27.76 18.23 8.18
N LYS A 101 -27.96 17.95 9.48
CA LYS A 101 -28.99 17.00 9.93
C LYS A 101 -30.39 17.42 9.50
N ALA A 102 -30.71 18.71 9.61
CA ALA A 102 -32.01 19.24 9.18
C ALA A 102 -32.22 19.04 7.67
N LYS A 103 -31.19 19.30 6.85
CA LYS A 103 -31.23 19.06 5.40
C LYS A 103 -31.41 17.59 5.03
N ILE A 104 -30.74 16.67 5.73
CA ILE A 104 -30.90 15.23 5.52
C ILE A 104 -32.33 14.80 5.89
N ALA A 105 -32.83 15.28 7.03
CA ALA A 105 -34.18 14.96 7.50
C ALA A 105 -35.30 15.51 6.62
N SER A 106 -35.03 16.56 5.82
CA SER A 106 -35.98 17.10 4.85
C SER A 106 -35.96 16.38 3.49
N THR A 107 -35.09 15.38 3.30
CA THR A 107 -35.09 14.57 2.06
C THR A 107 -36.16 13.48 2.12
N ASP A 108 -36.53 12.95 0.95
CA ASP A 108 -37.45 11.81 0.85
C ASP A 108 -36.74 10.45 1.07
N LEU A 109 -35.51 10.45 1.60
CA LEU A 109 -34.77 9.23 1.88
C LEU A 109 -35.42 8.47 3.03
N SER A 110 -35.63 7.17 2.85
CA SER A 110 -36.14 6.33 3.92
C SER A 110 -35.11 6.13 5.02
N ILE A 111 -35.57 5.80 6.23
CA ILE A 111 -34.67 5.37 7.32
C ILE A 111 -33.78 4.20 6.87
N SER A 112 -34.33 3.30 6.05
CA SER A 112 -33.59 2.16 5.50
C SER A 112 -32.43 2.62 4.61
N ASP A 113 -32.65 3.60 3.73
CA ASP A 113 -31.61 4.13 2.84
C ASP A 113 -30.50 4.83 3.64
N LEU A 114 -30.89 5.62 4.64
CA LEU A 114 -29.95 6.33 5.51
C LEU A 114 -29.06 5.35 6.28
N VAL A 115 -29.66 4.32 6.88
CA VAL A 115 -28.92 3.29 7.65
C VAL A 115 -28.03 2.45 6.74
N SER A 116 -28.56 2.00 5.60
CA SER A 116 -27.82 1.15 4.65
C SER A 116 -26.62 1.90 4.07
N THR A 117 -26.81 3.15 3.65
CA THR A 117 -25.72 3.98 3.11
C THR A 117 -24.62 4.22 4.15
N ALA A 118 -25.00 4.55 5.39
CA ALA A 118 -24.04 4.74 6.47
C ALA A 118 -23.26 3.45 6.80
N TRP A 119 -23.96 2.32 6.87
CA TRP A 119 -23.36 1.02 7.11
C TRP A 119 -22.43 0.59 5.98
N ASP A 120 -22.86 0.71 4.73
CA ASP A 120 -22.07 0.32 3.56
C ASP A 120 -20.77 1.12 3.43
N SER A 121 -20.81 2.39 3.83
CA SER A 121 -19.61 3.23 3.89
C SER A 121 -18.65 2.75 4.99
N ALA A 122 -19.16 2.49 6.20
CA ALA A 122 -18.34 2.19 7.36
C ALA A 122 -17.82 0.74 7.42
N ARG A 123 -18.61 -0.24 6.97
CA ARG A 123 -18.34 -1.68 7.14
C ARG A 123 -17.10 -2.19 6.41
N THR A 124 -16.55 -1.39 5.50
CA THR A 124 -15.32 -1.73 4.76
C THR A 124 -14.06 -1.69 5.64
N TYR A 125 -14.15 -1.11 6.84
CA TYR A 125 -13.04 -1.06 7.78
C TYR A 125 -12.63 -2.45 8.24
N ARG A 126 -11.32 -2.70 8.28
CA ARG A 126 -10.74 -3.94 8.80
C ARG A 126 -9.61 -3.67 9.79
N GLY A 127 -9.70 -4.31 10.95
CA GLY A 127 -8.73 -4.12 12.04
C GLY A 127 -7.34 -4.70 11.75
N SER A 128 -7.20 -5.58 10.76
CA SER A 128 -5.92 -6.24 10.44
C SER A 128 -4.87 -5.28 9.90
N ASP A 129 -5.23 -4.42 8.94
CA ASP A 129 -4.33 -3.45 8.30
C ASP A 129 -4.83 -2.00 8.42
N LYS A 130 -5.94 -1.79 9.13
CA LYS A 130 -6.57 -0.49 9.39
C LYS A 130 -7.01 0.26 8.13
N ARG A 131 -7.24 -0.45 7.02
CA ARG A 131 -7.79 0.11 5.78
C ARG A 131 -9.33 0.10 5.78
N GLY A 132 -9.90 0.85 4.84
CA GLY A 132 -11.35 1.01 4.69
C GLY A 132 -11.97 1.94 5.73
N GLY A 133 -13.29 1.87 5.85
CA GLY A 133 -14.10 2.75 6.69
C GLY A 133 -14.68 3.94 5.94
N ALA A 134 -15.47 4.75 6.64
CA ALA A 134 -16.25 5.83 6.03
C ALA A 134 -15.43 7.08 5.68
N ASN A 135 -14.24 7.25 6.25
CA ASN A 135 -13.40 8.41 5.97
C ASN A 135 -12.96 8.45 4.50
N GLY A 136 -13.01 9.63 3.90
CA GLY A 136 -12.76 9.84 2.47
C GLY A 136 -13.94 9.54 1.55
N ALA A 137 -15.11 9.13 2.08
CA ALA A 137 -16.34 8.91 1.32
C ALA A 137 -16.16 8.01 0.07
N ARG A 138 -15.29 7.00 0.17
CA ARG A 138 -14.94 6.12 -0.96
C ARG A 138 -16.11 5.33 -1.53
N ILE A 139 -17.23 5.22 -0.81
CA ILE A 139 -18.49 4.65 -1.30
C ILE A 139 -18.99 5.33 -2.58
N CYS A 140 -18.67 6.62 -2.78
CA CYS A 140 -19.04 7.35 -3.98
C CYS A 140 -18.04 7.17 -5.15
N LEU A 141 -16.95 6.43 -4.94
CA LEU A 141 -15.85 6.27 -5.88
C LEU A 141 -15.74 4.81 -6.34
N ALA A 142 -15.15 4.60 -7.52
CA ALA A 142 -14.83 3.26 -7.98
C ALA A 142 -13.76 2.59 -7.08
N PRO A 143 -13.87 1.27 -6.83
CA PRO A 143 -14.91 0.37 -7.32
C PRO A 143 -16.14 0.27 -6.40
N GLN A 144 -16.20 0.96 -5.25
CA GLN A 144 -17.24 0.73 -4.23
C GLN A 144 -18.64 1.15 -4.70
N ASN A 145 -18.73 2.22 -5.47
CA ASN A 145 -19.98 2.68 -6.08
C ASN A 145 -20.59 1.69 -7.09
N GLU A 146 -19.82 0.68 -7.53
CA GLU A 146 -20.23 -0.34 -8.49
C GLU A 146 -20.49 -1.70 -7.84
N TRP A 147 -20.28 -1.83 -6.53
CA TRP A 147 -20.47 -3.09 -5.83
C TRP A 147 -21.95 -3.48 -5.78
N LEU A 148 -22.25 -4.74 -6.14
CA LEU A 148 -23.60 -5.30 -6.07
C LEU A 148 -24.19 -5.16 -4.67
N VAL A 149 -23.38 -5.36 -3.64
CA VAL A 149 -23.80 -5.30 -2.22
C VAL A 149 -24.09 -3.87 -1.74
N THR A 150 -23.68 -2.84 -2.49
CA THR A 150 -23.96 -1.42 -2.21
C THR A 150 -25.09 -0.88 -3.09
N ASN A 151 -25.32 -1.49 -4.26
CA ASN A 151 -26.37 -1.12 -5.21
C ASN A 151 -27.65 -1.96 -5.11
N GLN A 152 -27.86 -2.68 -4.01
CA GLN A 152 -29.14 -3.34 -3.74
C GLN A 152 -30.18 -2.27 -3.39
N LYS A 153 -30.95 -1.86 -4.40
CA LYS A 153 -32.20 -1.11 -4.17
C LYS A 153 -33.17 -2.05 -3.44
N ASN A 154 -33.60 -1.65 -2.25
CA ASN A 154 -34.77 -2.23 -1.60
C ASN A 154 -36.03 -1.88 -2.37
#